data_AF-A0A1E3H490-F1
#
_entry.id   AF-A0A1E3H490-F1
#
_cell.length_a   1.000
_cell.length_b   1.000
_cell.length_c   1.000
_cell.angle_alpha   90.00
_cell.angle_beta   90.00
_cell.angle_gamma   90.00
#
_symmetry.space_group_name_H-M   'P 1'
#
loop_
_entity.id
_entity.type
_entity.pdbx_description
1 polymer ?
#
loop_
_entity_poly.entity_id
_entity_poly.type
_entity_poly.pdbx_seq_one_letter_code
_entity_poly.pdbx_strand_id
1 'polypeptide(L)'
;MRLSRYFLPILKETPKEAEIVSHRLMLRAGMMRQQSAGIYSWLPLGLKVLDKVGRIVREEQNRSGAIEILMPTIQSADLWRESGRYDDYGKEMLRITDRHEREMLFGPTNEEMITDIFRSYVRSYRDLPRNLYHIQWKFRDEVRPRFGVMRGREFLMKDAYSFDVDQEGARRAYNRMFVAYLRTFERLGLKAIPMKADSGPIGGDMTHEFIVLASTGESAVFLDRELLETPVPGADVDFESDLSPIVADWTAKYAATEEMHDEAAFAELPANRQVTRAASRSATSSISAPSIPSRWARRSPAPTASSARCTWAPTASACRASSRP
;
A
#
# COMPACT_ATOMS: atom_id res chain seq x y z
N MET A 1 -31.75 4.43 9.39
CA MET A 1 -32.23 3.88 8.09
C MET A 1 -33.08 2.65 8.38
N ARG A 2 -34.29 2.54 7.83
CA ARG A 2 -35.15 1.34 8.00
C ARG A 2 -34.81 0.29 6.94
N LEU A 3 -34.77 -0.99 7.29
CA LEU A 3 -34.41 -2.07 6.36
C LEU A 3 -35.34 -2.13 5.13
N SER A 4 -36.63 -1.86 5.30
CA SER A 4 -37.61 -1.83 4.20
C SER A 4 -37.35 -0.75 3.14
N ARG A 5 -36.47 0.22 3.40
CA ARG A 5 -36.04 1.25 2.45
C ARG A 5 -34.54 1.14 2.11
N TYR A 6 -33.90 0.04 2.50
CA TYR A 6 -32.47 -0.16 2.32
C TYR A 6 -32.23 -1.32 1.35
N PHE A 7 -31.33 -1.12 0.38
CA PHE A 7 -30.98 -2.16 -0.57
C PHE A 7 -29.89 -3.07 0.03
N LEU A 8 -30.29 -4.28 0.42
CA LEU A 8 -29.44 -5.29 1.05
C LEU A 8 -29.78 -6.70 0.54
N PRO A 9 -29.27 -7.10 -0.64
CA PRO A 9 -29.60 -8.37 -1.27
C PRO A 9 -28.80 -9.53 -0.64
N ILE A 10 -29.30 -10.06 0.49
CA ILE A 10 -28.66 -11.19 1.19
C ILE A 10 -28.79 -12.48 0.36
N LEU A 11 -27.70 -13.24 0.24
CA LEU A 11 -27.70 -14.53 -0.45
C LEU A 11 -27.82 -15.69 0.55
N LYS A 12 -28.77 -16.59 0.31
CA LYS A 12 -28.95 -17.80 1.11
C LYS A 12 -27.78 -18.75 0.94
N GLU A 13 -27.42 -19.03 -0.30
CA GLU A 13 -26.34 -19.94 -0.69
C GLU A 13 -25.02 -19.19 -0.88
N THR A 14 -23.92 -19.89 -0.67
CA THR A 14 -22.58 -19.37 -0.93
C THR A 14 -22.28 -19.47 -2.42
N PRO A 15 -21.93 -18.38 -3.11
CA PRO A 15 -21.53 -18.45 -4.52
C PRO A 15 -20.30 -19.35 -4.70
N LYS A 16 -20.31 -20.22 -5.73
CA LYS A 16 -19.28 -21.26 -5.94
C LYS A 16 -17.91 -20.68 -6.28
N GLU A 17 -17.88 -19.49 -6.84
CA GLU A 17 -16.69 -18.72 -7.21
C GLU A 17 -15.93 -18.14 -6.00
N ALA A 18 -16.52 -18.19 -4.79
CA ALA A 18 -15.94 -17.60 -3.61
C ALA A 18 -15.10 -18.59 -2.79
N GLU A 19 -13.79 -18.61 -3.05
CA GLU A 19 -12.87 -19.55 -2.42
C GLU A 19 -12.57 -19.26 -0.94
N ILE A 20 -12.47 -17.99 -0.53
CA ILE A 20 -12.11 -17.61 0.85
C ILE A 20 -13.27 -17.02 1.65
N VAL A 21 -13.19 -17.14 2.98
CA VAL A 21 -14.28 -16.77 3.89
C VAL A 21 -14.70 -15.30 3.77
N SER A 22 -13.77 -14.37 3.63
CA SER A 22 -14.09 -12.94 3.49
C SER A 22 -14.88 -12.67 2.21
N HIS A 23 -14.44 -13.23 1.07
CA HIS A 23 -15.16 -13.11 -0.21
C HIS A 23 -16.57 -13.69 -0.12
N ARG A 24 -16.73 -14.90 0.45
CA ARG A 24 -18.04 -15.54 0.67
C ARG A 24 -18.97 -14.66 1.51
N LEU A 25 -18.46 -14.14 2.63
CA LEU A 25 -19.27 -13.33 3.55
C LEU A 25 -19.67 -11.99 2.95
N MET A 26 -18.76 -11.30 2.23
CA MET A 26 -19.09 -10.02 1.60
C MET A 26 -20.15 -10.17 0.50
N LEU A 27 -20.10 -11.25 -0.29
CA LEU A 27 -21.15 -11.57 -1.26
C LEU A 27 -22.47 -11.90 -0.56
N ARG A 28 -22.46 -12.80 0.42
CA ARG A 28 -23.68 -13.23 1.13
C ARG A 28 -24.34 -12.12 1.92
N ALA A 29 -23.56 -11.22 2.51
CA ALA A 29 -24.07 -10.07 3.24
C ALA A 29 -24.56 -8.93 2.32
N GLY A 30 -24.52 -9.10 0.99
CA GLY A 30 -24.95 -8.06 0.05
C GLY A 30 -24.09 -6.80 0.13
N MET A 31 -22.78 -6.95 0.37
CA MET A 31 -21.82 -5.83 0.44
C MET A 31 -21.20 -5.47 -0.90
N MET A 32 -21.06 -6.46 -1.80
CA MET A 32 -20.41 -6.29 -3.10
C MET A 32 -21.07 -7.18 -4.15
N ARG A 33 -20.92 -6.81 -5.42
CA ARG A 33 -21.32 -7.61 -6.58
C ARG A 33 -20.23 -7.55 -7.64
N GLN A 34 -19.85 -8.71 -8.16
CA GLN A 34 -18.89 -8.79 -9.25
C GLN A 34 -19.53 -8.34 -10.58
N GLN A 35 -18.84 -7.46 -11.30
CA GLN A 35 -19.24 -7.00 -12.65
C GLN A 35 -18.35 -7.61 -13.75
N SER A 36 -17.07 -7.84 -13.44
CA SER A 36 -16.10 -8.56 -14.27
C SER A 36 -15.05 -9.22 -13.38
N ALA A 37 -14.17 -10.06 -13.95
CA ALA A 37 -13.04 -10.63 -13.23
C ALA A 37 -12.24 -9.53 -12.50
N GLY A 38 -12.19 -9.60 -11.16
CA GLY A 38 -11.49 -8.62 -10.33
C GLY A 38 -12.11 -7.21 -10.25
N ILE A 39 -13.33 -6.99 -10.74
CA ILE A 39 -13.99 -5.68 -10.74
C ILE A 39 -15.35 -5.80 -10.07
N TYR A 40 -15.58 -4.98 -9.04
CA TYR A 40 -16.72 -5.12 -8.14
C TYR A 40 -17.47 -3.80 -7.95
N SER A 41 -18.79 -3.87 -7.94
CA SER A 41 -19.65 -2.80 -7.43
C SER A 41 -19.77 -2.93 -5.92
N TRP A 42 -19.56 -1.81 -5.21
CA TRP A 42 -19.79 -1.70 -3.77
C TRP A 42 -21.27 -1.39 -3.52
N LEU A 43 -21.98 -2.32 -2.88
CA LEU A 43 -23.38 -2.16 -2.50
C LEU A 43 -23.48 -1.31 -1.21
N PRO A 44 -24.66 -0.78 -0.84
CA PRO A 44 -24.77 0.22 0.23
C PRO A 44 -24.10 -0.15 1.55
N LEU A 45 -24.19 -1.41 1.99
CA LEU A 45 -23.52 -1.87 3.21
C LEU A 45 -22.00 -1.90 3.06
N GLY A 46 -21.50 -2.39 1.92
CA GLY A 46 -20.06 -2.42 1.63
C GLY A 46 -19.48 -1.02 1.50
N LEU A 47 -20.16 -0.13 0.77
CA LEU A 47 -19.76 1.26 0.61
C LEU A 47 -19.67 1.98 1.96
N LYS A 48 -20.66 1.78 2.84
CA LYS A 48 -20.62 2.36 4.20
C LYS A 48 -19.40 1.88 5.01
N VAL A 49 -18.96 0.64 4.84
CA VAL A 49 -17.74 0.14 5.49
C VAL A 49 -16.50 0.76 4.84
N LEU A 50 -16.44 0.81 3.52
CA LEU A 50 -15.35 1.45 2.77
C LEU A 50 -15.16 2.91 3.19
N ASP A 51 -16.25 3.67 3.33
CA ASP A 51 -16.22 5.07 3.78
C ASP A 51 -15.67 5.21 5.21
N LYS A 52 -16.04 4.28 6.11
CA LYS A 52 -15.51 4.27 7.49
C LYS A 52 -14.02 3.98 7.53
N VAL A 53 -13.55 3.01 6.73
CA VAL A 53 -12.13 2.68 6.60
C VAL A 53 -11.37 3.89 6.03
N GLY A 54 -11.85 4.45 4.92
CA GLY A 54 -11.26 5.63 4.30
C GLY A 54 -11.20 6.84 5.24
N ARG A 55 -12.21 7.02 6.09
CA ARG A 55 -12.19 8.07 7.13
C ARG A 55 -11.12 7.84 8.19
N ILE A 56 -10.95 6.62 8.71
CA ILE A 56 -9.90 6.32 9.69
C ILE A 56 -8.51 6.58 9.08
N VAL A 57 -8.29 6.10 7.85
CA VAL A 57 -7.04 6.32 7.11
C VAL A 57 -6.77 7.83 6.96
N ARG A 58 -7.76 8.61 6.50
CA ARG A 58 -7.66 10.07 6.36
C ARG A 58 -7.34 10.75 7.70
N GLU A 59 -8.01 10.37 8.77
CA GLU A 59 -7.79 10.94 10.10
C GLU A 59 -6.35 10.71 10.60
N GLU A 60 -5.77 9.53 10.42
CA GLU A 60 -4.38 9.26 10.82
C GLU A 60 -3.34 9.89 9.88
N GLN A 61 -3.61 9.94 8.56
CA GLN A 61 -2.75 10.67 7.62
C GLN A 61 -2.70 12.17 7.95
N ASN A 62 -3.85 12.79 8.18
CA ASN A 62 -3.92 14.21 8.56
C ASN A 62 -3.23 14.47 9.90
N ARG A 63 -3.38 13.58 10.88
CA ARG A 63 -2.69 13.67 12.18
C ARG A 63 -1.17 13.64 12.03
N SER A 64 -0.65 12.89 11.05
CA SER A 64 0.78 12.82 10.74
C SER A 64 1.34 14.02 9.95
N GLY A 65 0.50 15.03 9.67
CA GLY A 65 0.88 16.21 8.89
C GLY A 65 0.81 16.02 7.37
N ALA A 66 0.28 14.89 6.88
CA ALA A 66 0.08 14.69 5.45
C ALA A 66 -1.15 15.47 4.93
N ILE A 67 -1.07 15.96 3.70
CA ILE A 67 -2.08 16.83 3.09
C ILE A 67 -2.78 16.09 1.95
N GLU A 68 -4.11 16.03 2.00
CA GLU A 68 -4.90 15.37 0.97
C GLU A 68 -5.03 16.22 -0.29
N ILE A 69 -4.77 15.60 -1.44
CA ILE A 69 -5.07 16.11 -2.77
C ILE A 69 -5.90 15.04 -3.52
N LEU A 70 -6.32 15.31 -4.75
CA LEU A 70 -6.93 14.30 -5.62
C LEU A 70 -6.33 14.39 -7.02
N MET A 71 -5.78 13.27 -7.49
CA MET A 71 -5.17 13.16 -8.80
C MET A 71 -6.09 12.34 -9.71
N PRO A 72 -6.06 12.56 -11.04
CA PRO A 72 -6.89 11.81 -11.98
C PRO A 72 -6.51 10.33 -12.04
N THR A 73 -7.47 9.49 -12.43
CA THR A 73 -7.25 8.06 -12.70
C THR A 73 -6.54 7.83 -14.02
N ILE A 74 -6.78 8.69 -15.02
CA ILE A 74 -6.14 8.65 -16.33
C ILE A 74 -4.88 9.50 -16.32
N GLN A 75 -3.76 8.94 -16.79
CA GLN A 75 -2.46 9.60 -16.85
C GLN A 75 -1.89 9.60 -18.27
N SER A 76 -1.06 10.58 -18.60
CA SER A 76 -0.34 10.62 -19.88
C SER A 76 0.75 9.54 -19.91
N ALA A 77 0.88 8.83 -21.03
CA ALA A 77 1.99 7.90 -21.25
C ALA A 77 3.35 8.61 -21.27
N ASP A 78 3.42 9.87 -21.73
CA ASP A 78 4.67 10.62 -21.84
C ASP A 78 5.31 10.85 -20.47
N LEU A 79 4.49 11.11 -19.46
CA LEU A 79 4.94 11.27 -18.08
C LEU A 79 5.63 9.99 -17.55
N TRP A 80 5.11 8.82 -17.94
CA TRP A 80 5.69 7.53 -17.58
C TRP A 80 6.96 7.22 -18.39
N ARG A 81 7.03 7.67 -19.64
CA ARG A 81 8.24 7.56 -20.46
C ARG A 81 9.39 8.41 -19.90
N GLU A 82 9.10 9.59 -19.36
CA GLU A 82 10.11 10.43 -18.69
C GLU A 82 10.81 9.68 -17.56
N SER A 83 10.06 8.86 -16.80
CA SER A 83 10.60 8.05 -15.71
C SER A 83 11.30 6.76 -16.17
N GLY A 84 11.04 6.31 -17.40
CA GLY A 84 11.42 5.00 -17.91
C GLY A 84 10.46 3.85 -17.55
N ARG A 85 9.50 4.07 -16.63
CA ARG A 85 8.62 3.00 -16.12
C ARG A 85 7.50 2.58 -17.06
N TYR A 86 7.26 3.29 -18.17
CA TYR A 86 6.16 2.96 -19.09
C TYR A 86 6.24 1.53 -19.64
N ASP A 87 7.42 1.09 -20.08
CA ASP A 87 7.62 -0.26 -20.62
C ASP A 87 8.03 -1.27 -19.54
N ASP A 88 8.77 -0.83 -18.53
CA ASP A 88 9.24 -1.69 -17.42
C ASP A 88 8.08 -2.21 -16.54
N TYR A 89 6.96 -1.48 -16.44
CA TYR A 89 5.80 -1.92 -15.67
C TYR A 89 5.13 -3.18 -16.24
N GLY A 90 5.32 -3.44 -17.55
CA GLY A 90 4.82 -4.62 -18.22
C GLY A 90 3.30 -4.67 -18.40
N LYS A 91 2.76 -5.89 -18.49
CA LYS A 91 1.37 -6.16 -18.91
C LYS A 91 0.31 -5.81 -17.87
N GLU A 92 0.70 -5.57 -16.62
CA GLU A 92 -0.24 -5.13 -15.58
C GLU A 92 -0.71 -3.68 -15.78
N MET A 93 -0.02 -2.91 -16.63
CA MET A 93 -0.41 -1.54 -16.97
C MET A 93 -1.54 -1.53 -18.00
N LEU A 94 -2.71 -1.02 -17.63
CA LEU A 94 -3.81 -0.80 -18.57
C LEU A 94 -3.55 0.45 -19.41
N ARG A 95 -3.08 0.24 -20.64
CA ARG A 95 -2.84 1.29 -21.64
C ARG A 95 -4.14 1.62 -22.39
N ILE A 96 -4.36 2.90 -22.67
CA ILE A 96 -5.57 3.45 -23.29
C ILE A 96 -5.15 4.40 -24.41
N THR A 97 -5.81 4.33 -25.55
CA THR A 97 -5.65 5.30 -26.64
C THR A 97 -6.95 6.09 -26.79
N ASP A 98 -6.89 7.41 -26.75
CA ASP A 98 -8.07 8.24 -26.97
C ASP A 98 -8.47 8.34 -28.46
N ARG A 99 -9.57 9.03 -28.72
CA ARG A 99 -10.07 9.26 -30.10
C ARG A 99 -9.16 10.14 -30.97
N HIS A 100 -8.13 10.74 -30.40
CA HIS A 100 -7.12 11.56 -31.06
C HIS A 100 -5.76 10.84 -31.11
N GLU A 101 -5.76 9.53 -30.88
CA GLU A 101 -4.56 8.67 -30.91
C GLU A 101 -3.52 9.04 -29.84
N ARG A 102 -3.94 9.71 -28.76
CA ARG A 102 -3.06 10.00 -27.62
C ARG A 102 -2.96 8.79 -26.73
N GLU A 103 -1.73 8.43 -26.39
CA GLU A 103 -1.44 7.34 -25.46
C GLU A 103 -1.57 7.80 -24.02
N MET A 104 -2.40 7.07 -23.28
CA MET A 104 -2.70 7.28 -21.88
C MET A 104 -2.70 5.93 -21.17
N LEU A 105 -2.90 5.96 -19.86
CA LEU A 105 -3.05 4.77 -19.05
C LEU A 105 -3.97 5.02 -17.87
N PHE A 106 -4.59 3.96 -17.36
CA PHE A 106 -5.20 4.00 -16.04
C PHE A 106 -4.09 3.80 -15.00
N GLY A 107 -3.91 4.79 -14.13
CA GLY A 107 -2.82 4.83 -13.15
C GLY A 107 -2.81 3.63 -12.20
N PRO A 108 -1.78 2.78 -12.22
CA PRO A 108 -1.60 1.74 -11.21
C PRO A 108 -0.95 2.28 -9.92
N THR A 109 -0.35 3.47 -9.99
CA THR A 109 0.30 4.27 -8.92
C THR A 109 0.55 5.70 -9.47
N ASN A 110 1.10 6.60 -8.65
CA ASN A 110 1.17 8.04 -8.96
C ASN A 110 2.53 8.71 -8.68
N GLU A 111 3.66 7.99 -8.57
CA GLU A 111 4.99 8.59 -8.32
C GLU A 111 5.35 9.69 -9.34
N GLU A 112 5.11 9.46 -10.63
CA GLU A 112 5.46 10.40 -11.68
C GLU A 112 4.56 11.63 -11.63
N MET A 113 3.26 11.42 -11.42
CA MET A 113 2.26 12.49 -11.39
C MET A 113 2.45 13.42 -10.20
N ILE A 114 2.69 12.86 -9.01
CA ILE A 114 2.94 13.69 -7.83
C ILE A 114 4.28 14.44 -7.94
N THR A 115 5.29 13.82 -8.56
CA THR A 115 6.57 14.47 -8.83
C THR A 115 6.41 15.61 -9.82
N ASP A 116 5.60 15.45 -10.86
CA ASP A 116 5.29 16.50 -11.82
C ASP A 116 4.56 17.70 -11.19
N ILE A 117 3.58 17.44 -10.32
CA ILE A 117 2.93 18.46 -9.51
C ILE A 117 3.98 19.17 -8.63
N PHE A 118 4.80 18.40 -7.91
CA PHE A 118 5.75 18.95 -6.96
C PHE A 118 6.80 19.85 -7.65
N ARG A 119 7.41 19.37 -8.75
CA ARG A 119 8.43 20.11 -9.53
C ARG A 119 7.89 21.39 -10.18
N SER A 120 6.57 21.48 -10.36
CA SER A 120 5.94 22.66 -10.97
C SER A 120 5.85 23.83 -9.99
N TYR A 121 5.59 23.56 -8.71
CA TYR A 121 5.26 24.59 -7.72
C TYR A 121 6.33 24.81 -6.65
N VAL A 122 7.08 23.79 -6.24
CA VAL A 122 8.06 23.91 -5.18
C VAL A 122 9.43 24.28 -5.75
N ARG A 123 9.98 25.40 -5.27
CA ARG A 123 11.25 25.98 -5.79
C ARG A 123 12.28 26.24 -4.69
N SER A 124 11.91 26.14 -3.42
CA SER A 124 12.80 26.43 -2.29
C SER A 124 12.77 25.31 -1.25
N TYR A 125 13.91 25.07 -0.59
CA TYR A 125 13.99 24.17 0.57
C TYR A 125 13.08 24.63 1.72
N ARG A 126 12.68 25.91 1.77
CA ARG A 126 11.76 26.45 2.79
C ARG A 126 10.35 25.88 2.67
N ASP A 127 10.00 25.36 1.50
CA ASP A 127 8.72 24.68 1.29
C ASP A 127 8.77 23.23 1.76
N LEU A 128 9.92 22.71 2.20
CA LEU A 128 10.10 21.34 2.68
C LEU A 128 10.14 21.30 4.22
N PRO A 129 9.68 20.20 4.84
CA PRO A 129 9.18 18.96 4.23
C PRO A 129 7.72 19.08 3.73
N ARG A 130 7.32 18.22 2.78
CA ARG A 130 5.91 18.06 2.37
C ARG A 130 5.54 16.59 2.24
N ASN A 131 4.33 16.25 2.67
CA ASN A 131 3.76 14.93 2.45
C ASN A 131 2.36 15.11 1.85
N LEU A 132 2.18 14.68 0.61
CA LEU A 132 0.94 14.78 -0.14
C LEU A 132 0.36 13.38 -0.34
N TYR A 133 -0.94 13.20 -0.14
CA TYR A 133 -1.58 11.91 -0.34
C TYR A 133 -2.94 12.05 -1.02
N HIS A 134 -3.45 10.95 -1.57
CA HIS A 134 -4.86 10.89 -1.98
C HIS A 134 -5.47 9.52 -1.67
N ILE A 135 -6.79 9.43 -1.75
CA ILE A 135 -7.52 8.16 -1.69
C ILE A 135 -8.26 8.02 -3.02
N GLN A 136 -7.75 7.18 -3.93
CA GLN A 136 -8.19 7.12 -5.32
C GLN A 136 -8.21 5.69 -5.85
N TRP A 137 -9.08 5.45 -6.83
CA TRP A 137 -9.14 4.20 -7.58
C TRP A 137 -7.89 3.98 -8.42
N LYS A 138 -7.38 2.75 -8.37
CA LYS A 138 -6.24 2.28 -9.16
C LYS A 138 -6.66 1.10 -10.02
N PHE A 139 -5.90 0.87 -11.08
CA PHE A 139 -6.09 -0.30 -11.92
C PHE A 139 -4.77 -1.02 -12.13
N ARG A 140 -4.77 -2.34 -11.93
CA ARG A 140 -3.68 -3.26 -12.30
C ARG A 140 -4.32 -4.44 -13.01
N ASP A 141 -3.92 -4.73 -14.25
CA ASP A 141 -4.48 -5.83 -15.04
C ASP A 141 -3.90 -7.18 -14.59
N GLU A 142 -4.23 -7.54 -13.35
CA GLU A 142 -3.81 -8.77 -12.69
C GLU A 142 -4.19 -9.99 -13.54
N VAL A 143 -3.20 -10.84 -13.84
CA VAL A 143 -3.35 -12.01 -14.71
C VAL A 143 -4.38 -13.00 -14.17
N ARG A 144 -4.44 -13.14 -12.83
CA ARG A 144 -5.40 -14.03 -12.16
C ARG A 144 -6.06 -13.35 -10.96
N PRO A 145 -7.10 -12.53 -11.18
CA PRO A 145 -7.84 -11.91 -10.10
C PRO A 145 -8.56 -12.98 -9.28
N ARG A 146 -8.37 -12.98 -7.97
CA ARG A 146 -8.90 -13.99 -7.05
C ARG A 146 -9.30 -13.38 -5.71
N PHE A 147 -9.95 -14.16 -4.86
CA PHE A 147 -10.19 -13.78 -3.46
C PHE A 147 -11.00 -12.49 -3.22
N GLY A 148 -11.89 -12.13 -4.16
CA GLY A 148 -12.76 -10.96 -3.98
C GLY A 148 -11.99 -9.65 -4.06
N VAL A 149 -12.22 -8.77 -3.09
CA VAL A 149 -11.49 -7.50 -2.93
C VAL A 149 -10.02 -7.69 -2.58
N MET A 150 -9.64 -8.90 -2.16
CA MET A 150 -8.28 -9.22 -1.74
C MET A 150 -7.35 -9.49 -2.92
N ARG A 151 -7.78 -9.52 -4.20
CA ARG A 151 -6.90 -9.53 -5.39
C ARG A 151 -7.73 -9.20 -6.63
N GLY A 152 -8.13 -7.92 -6.70
CA GLY A 152 -8.88 -7.34 -7.81
C GLY A 152 -7.98 -6.75 -8.89
N ARG A 153 -8.63 -6.20 -9.93
CA ARG A 153 -7.99 -5.37 -10.95
C ARG A 153 -8.21 -3.89 -10.69
N GLU A 154 -9.43 -3.53 -10.30
CA GLU A 154 -9.78 -2.19 -9.83
C GLU A 154 -9.92 -2.20 -8.32
N PHE A 155 -9.21 -1.29 -7.64
CA PHE A 155 -9.16 -1.24 -6.19
C PHE A 155 -8.90 0.17 -5.67
N LEU A 156 -9.33 0.44 -4.44
CA LEU A 156 -9.13 1.72 -3.79
C LEU A 156 -7.81 1.71 -3.01
N MET A 157 -6.97 2.70 -3.24
CA MET A 157 -5.69 2.84 -2.54
C MET A 157 -5.61 4.23 -1.90
N LYS A 158 -4.99 4.28 -0.71
CA LYS A 158 -4.39 5.51 -0.21
C LYS A 158 -2.89 5.46 -0.48
N ASP A 159 -2.40 6.36 -1.30
CA ASP A 159 -0.99 6.55 -1.60
C ASP A 159 -0.55 7.95 -1.19
N ALA A 160 0.55 8.01 -0.44
CA ALA A 160 1.16 9.20 0.12
C ALA A 160 2.62 9.31 -0.33
N TYR A 161 3.08 10.53 -0.51
CA TYR A 161 4.36 10.86 -1.12
C TYR A 161 5.00 12.02 -0.36
N SER A 162 6.12 11.74 0.28
CA SER A 162 6.93 12.73 0.99
C SER A 162 8.10 13.21 0.14
N PHE A 163 8.37 14.51 0.26
CA PHE A 163 9.47 15.20 -0.36
C PHE A 163 10.29 15.86 0.75
N ASP A 164 11.59 15.65 0.73
CA ASP A 164 12.53 16.12 1.74
C ASP A 164 13.85 16.58 1.09
N VAL A 165 14.56 17.47 1.78
CA VAL A 165 15.83 18.04 1.29
C VAL A 165 16.92 16.97 1.22
N ASP A 166 16.96 16.09 2.20
CA ASP A 166 17.99 15.08 2.38
C ASP A 166 17.41 13.77 2.95
N GLN A 167 18.27 12.75 2.98
CA GLN A 167 17.92 11.41 3.44
C GLN A 167 17.47 11.38 4.90
N GLU A 168 17.97 12.27 5.75
CA GLU A 168 17.58 12.34 7.16
C GLU A 168 16.15 12.86 7.30
N GLY A 169 15.79 13.90 6.53
CA GLY A 169 14.42 14.37 6.38
C GLY A 169 13.49 13.27 5.87
N ALA A 170 13.90 12.56 4.80
CA ALA A 170 13.13 11.45 4.25
C ALA A 170 12.92 10.31 5.26
N ARG A 171 13.93 10.04 6.12
CA ARG A 171 13.82 9.07 7.23
C ARG A 171 12.84 9.54 8.31
N ARG A 172 12.81 10.84 8.63
CA ARG A 172 11.78 11.39 9.55
C ARG A 172 10.37 11.25 8.96
N ALA A 173 10.20 11.54 7.66
CA ALA A 173 8.93 11.34 6.97
C ALA A 173 8.50 9.86 6.94
N TYR A 174 9.45 8.96 6.70
CA TYR A 174 9.26 7.52 6.80
C TYR A 174 8.72 7.11 8.17
N ASN A 175 9.36 7.58 9.26
CA ASN A 175 8.97 7.27 10.62
C ASN A 175 7.55 7.78 10.94
N ARG A 176 7.18 8.98 10.46
CA ARG A 176 5.80 9.50 10.59
C ARG A 176 4.79 8.56 9.92
N MET A 177 5.08 8.07 8.72
CA MET A 177 4.19 7.12 8.04
C MET A 177 4.14 5.77 8.75
N PHE A 178 5.26 5.28 9.26
CA PHE A 178 5.33 4.01 9.99
C PHE A 178 4.41 4.03 11.22
N VAL A 179 4.51 5.09 12.03
CA VAL A 179 3.66 5.27 13.22
C VAL A 179 2.20 5.49 12.83
N ALA A 180 1.92 6.27 11.78
CA ALA A 180 0.55 6.47 11.28
C ALA A 180 -0.09 5.14 10.84
N TYR A 181 0.68 4.22 10.27
CA TYR A 181 0.19 2.93 9.80
C TYR A 181 -0.11 1.99 10.96
N LEU A 182 0.81 1.87 11.93
CA LEU A 182 0.56 1.11 13.17
C LEU A 182 -0.78 1.52 13.80
N ARG A 183 -0.98 2.83 13.93
CA ARG A 183 -2.21 3.41 14.50
C ARG A 183 -3.44 3.19 13.62
N THR A 184 -3.30 3.29 12.30
CA THR A 184 -4.40 3.05 11.35
C THR A 184 -4.94 1.63 11.51
N PHE A 185 -4.06 0.63 11.56
CA PHE A 185 -4.47 -0.76 11.71
C PHE A 185 -5.03 -1.07 13.10
N GLU A 186 -4.43 -0.53 14.16
CA GLU A 186 -4.96 -0.65 15.52
C GLU A 186 -6.40 -0.10 15.62
N ARG A 187 -6.67 1.07 15.03
CA ARG A 187 -8.01 1.67 14.99
C ARG A 187 -9.02 0.85 14.18
N LEU A 188 -8.54 0.02 13.26
CA LEU A 188 -9.36 -0.94 12.51
C LEU A 188 -9.54 -2.27 13.25
N GLY A 189 -8.92 -2.44 14.43
CA GLY A 189 -8.96 -3.67 15.21
C GLY A 189 -8.09 -4.78 14.62
N LEU A 190 -7.03 -4.43 13.87
CA LEU A 190 -6.15 -5.35 13.19
C LEU A 190 -4.73 -5.27 13.75
N LYS A 191 -4.17 -6.43 14.12
CA LYS A 191 -2.73 -6.55 14.44
C LYS A 191 -1.94 -6.71 13.14
N ALA A 192 -1.50 -5.58 12.56
CA ALA A 192 -0.63 -5.56 11.38
C ALA A 192 0.83 -5.41 11.81
N ILE A 193 1.66 -6.37 11.44
CA ILE A 193 3.08 -6.42 11.83
C ILE A 193 3.92 -5.83 10.69
N PRO A 194 4.77 -4.82 10.96
CA PRO A 194 5.71 -4.33 9.97
C PRO A 194 6.80 -5.38 9.72
N MET A 195 6.97 -5.79 8.48
CA MET A 195 7.96 -6.78 8.05
C MET A 195 8.87 -6.18 7.01
N LYS A 196 10.17 -6.50 7.05
CA LYS A 196 11.08 -6.15 5.97
C LYS A 196 10.63 -6.87 4.69
N ALA A 197 10.57 -6.11 3.60
CA ALA A 197 10.08 -6.58 2.31
C ALA A 197 11.05 -6.20 1.19
N ASP A 198 10.83 -6.74 -0.02
CA ASP A 198 11.50 -6.27 -1.23
C ASP A 198 10.89 -4.92 -1.67
N SER A 199 11.72 -4.04 -2.21
CA SER A 199 11.27 -2.74 -2.73
C SER A 199 10.63 -2.85 -4.12
N GLY A 200 10.89 -3.96 -4.84
CA GLY A 200 10.32 -4.23 -6.15
C GLY A 200 10.58 -3.12 -7.18
N PRO A 201 9.69 -2.90 -8.16
CA PRO A 201 9.85 -1.88 -9.21
C PRO A 201 9.82 -0.42 -8.73
N ILE A 202 9.57 -0.19 -7.43
CA ILE A 202 9.56 1.15 -6.84
C ILE A 202 10.97 1.60 -6.48
N GLY A 203 11.84 0.65 -6.09
CA GLY A 203 13.20 0.93 -5.61
C GLY A 203 13.28 1.47 -4.18
N GLY A 204 14.51 1.58 -3.66
CA GLY A 204 14.82 1.99 -2.29
C GLY A 204 15.30 0.82 -1.41
N ASP A 205 15.97 1.13 -0.30
CA ASP A 205 16.53 0.15 0.66
C ASP A 205 15.74 0.07 1.97
N MET A 206 14.98 1.11 2.32
CA MET A 206 14.08 1.14 3.46
C MET A 206 12.66 0.85 3.03
N THR A 207 12.24 -0.42 3.13
CA THR A 207 10.87 -0.86 2.81
C THR A 207 10.30 -1.77 3.90
N HIS A 208 9.09 -1.47 4.35
CA HIS A 208 8.33 -2.34 5.25
C HIS A 208 6.92 -2.58 4.72
N GLU A 209 6.51 -3.84 4.76
CA GLU A 209 5.14 -4.28 4.51
C GLU A 209 4.43 -4.53 5.85
N PHE A 210 3.28 -3.90 6.05
CA PHE A 210 2.43 -4.13 7.22
C PHE A 210 1.48 -5.28 6.95
N ILE A 211 1.72 -6.41 7.59
CA ILE A 211 1.05 -7.67 7.27
C ILE A 211 0.17 -8.12 8.42
N VAL A 212 -1.09 -8.45 8.11
CA VAL A 212 -2.01 -9.10 9.05
C VAL A 212 -1.88 -10.61 8.93
N LEU A 213 -1.61 -11.28 10.06
CA LEU A 213 -1.48 -12.74 10.11
C LEU A 213 -2.83 -13.40 9.81
N ALA A 214 -2.85 -14.33 8.84
CA ALA A 214 -4.07 -15.00 8.42
C ALA A 214 -3.76 -16.41 7.91
N SER A 215 -4.56 -17.41 8.33
CA SER A 215 -4.37 -18.80 7.94
C SER A 215 -4.51 -19.06 6.43
N THR A 216 -5.18 -18.17 5.69
CA THR A 216 -5.40 -18.26 4.23
C THR A 216 -4.45 -17.33 3.45
N GLY A 217 -3.30 -16.99 4.02
CA GLY A 217 -2.30 -16.14 3.39
C GLY A 217 -1.67 -16.75 2.15
N GLU A 218 -1.21 -15.90 1.21
CA GLU A 218 -0.53 -16.34 -0.02
C GLU A 218 0.97 -16.60 0.19
N SER A 219 1.58 -16.04 1.24
CA SER A 219 3.02 -16.12 1.49
C SER A 219 3.32 -16.47 2.94
N ALA A 220 4.44 -17.17 3.18
CA ALA A 220 4.92 -17.41 4.52
C ALA A 220 5.55 -16.15 5.11
N VAL A 221 5.40 -15.98 6.42
CA VAL A 221 6.07 -14.93 7.20
C VAL A 221 6.70 -15.52 8.44
N PHE A 222 7.83 -14.91 8.82
CA PHE A 222 8.68 -15.34 9.91
C PHE A 222 8.86 -14.15 10.84
N LEU A 223 8.43 -14.28 12.09
CA LEU A 223 8.52 -13.21 13.06
C LEU A 223 8.86 -13.71 14.47
N ASP A 224 9.38 -12.79 15.27
CA ASP A 224 9.45 -12.91 16.71
C ASP A 224 8.06 -12.70 17.34
N ARG A 225 7.63 -13.66 18.17
CA ARG A 225 6.35 -13.62 18.88
C ARG A 225 6.14 -12.34 19.68
N GLU A 226 7.20 -11.73 20.22
CA GLU A 226 7.07 -10.50 21.00
C GLU A 226 6.42 -9.35 20.22
N LEU A 227 6.57 -9.33 18.88
CA LEU A 227 5.89 -8.35 18.02
C LEU A 227 4.37 -8.41 18.10
N LEU A 228 3.79 -9.55 18.49
CA LEU A 228 2.34 -9.70 18.64
C LEU A 228 1.79 -8.97 19.87
N GLU A 229 2.67 -8.69 20.83
CA GLU A 229 2.35 -8.05 22.11
C GLU A 229 2.97 -6.65 22.23
N THR A 230 3.74 -6.20 21.23
CA THR A 230 4.28 -4.84 21.18
C THR A 230 3.13 -3.83 21.13
N PRO A 231 3.08 -2.87 22.07
CA PRO A 231 2.01 -1.88 22.10
C PRO A 231 2.11 -0.91 20.93
N VAL A 232 0.97 -0.62 20.29
CA VAL A 232 0.86 0.42 19.26
C VAL A 232 0.83 1.80 19.95
N PRO A 233 1.50 2.83 19.39
CA PRO A 233 1.48 4.18 19.93
C PRO A 233 0.05 4.75 20.13
N GLY A 234 -0.17 5.37 21.29
CA GLY A 234 -1.44 5.98 21.70
C GLY A 234 -1.89 7.15 20.83
N ALA A 235 -3.14 7.57 21.00
CA ALA A 235 -3.77 8.67 20.22
C ALA A 235 -3.14 10.05 20.46
N ASP A 236 -2.39 10.16 21.54
CA ASP A 236 -1.62 11.28 22.04
C ASP A 236 -0.19 11.33 21.47
N VAL A 237 0.21 10.40 20.59
CA VAL A 237 1.52 10.45 19.95
C VAL A 237 1.73 11.78 19.23
N ASP A 238 2.86 12.43 19.51
CA ASP A 238 3.27 13.67 18.88
C ASP A 238 4.05 13.37 17.60
N PHE A 239 3.45 13.64 16.45
CA PHE A 239 4.07 13.40 15.13
C PHE A 239 5.18 14.40 14.78
N GLU A 240 5.31 15.50 15.54
CA GLU A 240 6.40 16.47 15.40
C GLU A 240 7.63 16.09 16.24
N SER A 241 7.47 15.14 17.17
CA SER A 241 8.56 14.63 18.00
C SER A 241 9.48 13.65 17.25
N ASP A 242 10.59 13.25 17.88
CA ASP A 242 11.44 12.18 17.33
C ASP A 242 10.77 10.81 17.50
N LEU A 243 10.25 10.29 16.38
CA LEU A 243 9.60 8.98 16.31
C LEU A 243 10.60 7.81 16.12
N SER A 244 11.89 8.10 15.98
CA SER A 244 12.92 7.07 15.74
C SER A 244 12.96 5.98 16.82
N PRO A 245 12.80 6.28 18.13
CA PRO A 245 12.77 5.25 19.18
C PRO A 245 11.61 4.25 19.00
N ILE A 246 10.43 4.74 18.58
CA ILE A 246 9.26 3.88 18.33
C ILE A 246 9.55 2.95 17.17
N VAL A 247 10.04 3.48 16.06
CA VAL A 247 10.36 2.66 14.87
C VAL A 247 11.49 1.68 15.18
N ALA A 248 12.49 2.08 15.96
CA ALA A 248 13.58 1.21 16.38
C ALA A 248 13.09 0.03 17.22
N ASP A 249 12.17 0.24 18.18
CA ASP A 249 11.63 -0.86 18.99
C ASP A 249 10.85 -1.88 18.13
N TRP A 250 10.09 -1.42 17.14
CA TRP A 250 9.37 -2.29 16.22
C TRP A 250 10.31 -3.02 15.24
N THR A 251 11.37 -2.37 14.77
CA THR A 251 12.27 -2.93 13.74
C THR A 251 13.48 -3.68 14.28
N ALA A 252 13.75 -3.59 15.60
CA ALA A 252 14.78 -4.37 16.27
C ALA A 252 14.41 -5.86 16.40
N LYS A 253 13.10 -6.17 16.43
CA LYS A 253 12.60 -7.54 16.52
C LYS A 253 12.52 -8.15 15.12
N TYR A 254 12.86 -9.42 14.99
CA TYR A 254 12.90 -10.09 13.69
C TYR A 254 11.49 -10.19 13.08
N ALA A 255 11.32 -9.71 11.85
CA ALA A 255 10.12 -9.86 11.05
C ALA A 255 10.44 -9.74 9.57
N ALA A 256 10.21 -10.82 8.81
CA ALA A 256 10.53 -10.89 7.39
C ALA A 256 9.46 -11.63 6.60
N THR A 257 9.26 -11.20 5.36
CA THR A 257 8.55 -11.99 4.35
C THR A 257 9.44 -13.15 3.89
N GLU A 258 8.84 -14.16 3.27
CA GLU A 258 9.56 -15.32 2.73
C GLU A 258 10.76 -14.96 1.84
N GLU A 259 10.69 -13.89 1.03
CA GLU A 259 11.81 -13.48 0.17
C GLU A 259 12.98 -12.87 0.93
N MET A 260 12.71 -12.28 2.10
CA MET A 260 13.70 -11.59 2.92
C MET A 260 14.09 -12.41 4.16
N HIS A 261 13.64 -13.67 4.23
CA HIS A 261 13.88 -14.55 5.36
C HIS A 261 15.35 -14.98 5.42
N ASP A 262 16.03 -14.58 6.50
CA ASP A 262 17.32 -15.12 6.91
C ASP A 262 17.11 -16.24 7.94
N GLU A 263 17.38 -17.47 7.53
CA GLU A 263 17.23 -18.68 8.37
C GLU A 263 18.16 -18.66 9.58
N ALA A 264 19.39 -18.17 9.44
CA ALA A 264 20.37 -18.17 10.52
C ALA A 264 19.95 -17.16 11.60
N ALA A 265 19.61 -15.94 11.20
CA ALA A 265 19.14 -14.92 12.13
C ALA A 265 17.81 -15.31 12.82
N PHE A 266 16.94 -16.04 12.13
CA PHE A 266 15.70 -16.54 12.74
C PHE A 266 15.95 -17.70 13.73
N ALA A 267 16.91 -18.58 13.43
CA ALA A 267 17.28 -19.71 14.30
C ALA A 267 17.92 -19.26 15.61
N GLU A 268 18.53 -18.06 15.66
CA GLU A 268 19.05 -17.46 16.89
C GLU A 268 17.95 -17.09 17.90
N LEU A 269 16.70 -16.93 17.45
CA LEU A 269 15.58 -16.67 18.36
C LEU A 269 15.27 -17.91 19.21
N PRO A 270 14.88 -17.73 20.49
CA PRO A 270 14.37 -18.84 21.29
C PRO A 270 13.21 -19.57 20.60
N ALA A 271 13.18 -20.91 20.64
CA ALA A 271 12.19 -21.71 19.92
C ALA A 271 10.73 -21.38 20.29
N ASN A 272 10.48 -20.90 21.51
CA ASN A 272 9.15 -20.44 21.95
C ASN A 272 8.75 -19.05 21.39
N ARG A 273 9.70 -18.30 20.82
CA ARG A 273 9.51 -16.99 20.18
C ARG A 273 9.45 -17.06 18.66
N GLN A 274 9.95 -18.12 18.06
CA GLN A 274 9.84 -18.34 16.62
C GLN A 274 8.38 -18.55 16.19
N VAL A 275 7.88 -17.71 15.28
CA VAL A 275 6.54 -17.83 14.70
C VAL A 275 6.63 -17.87 13.18
N THR A 276 6.21 -18.99 12.61
CA THR A 276 6.00 -19.16 11.17
C THR A 276 4.50 -19.25 10.90
N ARG A 277 3.98 -18.36 10.04
CA ARG A 277 2.56 -18.31 9.68
C ARG A 277 2.38 -18.03 8.20
N ALA A 278 1.24 -18.42 7.66
CA ALA A 278 0.74 -17.85 6.42
C ALA A 278 0.29 -16.40 6.68
N ALA A 279 0.46 -15.56 5.68
CA ALA A 279 0.07 -14.16 5.72
C ALA A 279 -0.56 -13.69 4.41
N SER A 280 -1.59 -12.87 4.54
CA SER A 280 -2.31 -12.29 3.41
C SER A 280 -1.63 -11.00 2.98
N ARG A 281 -1.00 -10.98 1.79
CA ARG A 281 -0.38 -9.76 1.23
C ARG A 281 -1.39 -8.70 0.74
N SER A 282 -2.68 -8.94 0.94
CA SER A 282 -3.76 -8.15 0.37
C SER A 282 -4.37 -7.13 1.33
N ALA A 283 -4.05 -7.24 2.62
CA ALA A 283 -4.24 -6.19 3.61
C ALA A 283 -2.90 -5.53 3.94
N THR A 284 -2.05 -5.34 2.93
CA THR A 284 -0.69 -4.87 3.12
C THR A 284 -0.56 -3.41 2.76
N SER A 285 0.06 -2.67 3.67
CA SER A 285 0.51 -1.32 3.40
C SER A 285 2.03 -1.32 3.33
N SER A 286 2.59 -0.74 2.27
CA SER A 286 4.04 -0.63 2.11
C SER A 286 4.49 0.80 2.34
N ILE A 287 5.61 0.97 3.04
CA ILE A 287 6.29 2.26 3.14
C ILE A 287 7.68 2.04 2.56
N SER A 288 8.02 2.78 1.53
CA SER A 288 9.33 2.77 0.89
C SER A 288 9.96 4.16 0.85
N ALA A 289 11.28 4.23 0.93
CA ALA A 289 12.04 5.44 0.61
C ALA A 289 12.79 5.24 -0.73
N PRO A 290 12.13 5.41 -1.90
CA PRO A 290 12.81 5.33 -3.18
C PRO A 290 13.89 6.40 -3.34
N SER A 291 14.95 6.06 -4.06
CA SER A 291 15.84 7.05 -4.68
C SER A 291 15.32 7.33 -6.08
N ILE A 292 15.00 8.60 -6.41
CA ILE A 292 14.64 8.96 -7.79
C ILE A 292 15.87 8.68 -8.69
N PRO A 293 15.72 8.03 -9.87
CA PRO A 293 16.84 7.74 -10.76
C PRO A 293 17.68 8.99 -11.09
N SER A 294 18.99 8.84 -11.17
CA SER A 294 19.98 9.92 -11.32
C SER A 294 19.83 10.81 -12.58
N ARG A 295 18.98 10.43 -13.55
CA ARG A 295 18.67 11.28 -14.73
C ARG A 295 17.88 12.55 -14.38
N TRP A 296 17.29 12.61 -13.19
CA TRP A 296 16.52 13.76 -12.69
C TRP A 296 17.38 14.89 -12.09
N ALA A 297 18.70 14.68 -11.93
CA ALA A 297 19.62 15.61 -11.26
C ALA A 297 20.24 16.71 -12.15
N ARG A 298 19.71 16.98 -13.34
CA ARG A 298 20.24 18.03 -14.24
C ARG A 298 19.36 19.28 -14.23
N ARG A 299 19.23 19.92 -13.05
CA ARG A 299 18.96 21.35 -12.79
C ARG A 299 18.36 21.48 -11.38
N SER A 300 19.21 21.75 -10.38
CA SER A 300 18.93 21.88 -8.92
C SER A 300 19.19 20.60 -8.10
N PRO A 301 19.63 20.72 -6.82
CA PRO A 301 19.90 19.57 -5.97
C PRO A 301 18.62 18.73 -5.85
N ALA A 302 18.72 17.44 -6.19
CA ALA A 302 17.58 16.54 -6.24
C ALA A 302 17.01 16.32 -4.82
N PRO A 303 15.71 16.58 -4.57
CA PRO A 303 15.08 16.15 -3.32
C PRO A 303 15.04 14.62 -3.27
N THR A 304 15.16 14.08 -2.07
CA THR A 304 14.87 12.66 -1.83
C THR A 304 13.36 12.52 -1.65
N ALA A 305 12.75 11.58 -2.37
CA ALA A 305 11.31 11.34 -2.31
C ALA A 305 11.05 9.98 -1.67
N SER A 306 10.15 9.91 -0.70
CA SER A 306 9.70 8.66 -0.09
C SER A 306 8.22 8.43 -0.38
N SER A 307 7.78 7.18 -0.52
CA SER A 307 6.39 6.82 -0.84
C SER A 307 5.81 5.85 0.18
N ALA A 308 4.64 6.16 0.73
CA ALA A 308 3.92 5.31 1.66
C ALA A 308 2.54 4.97 1.07
N ARG A 309 2.30 3.68 0.80
CA ARG A 309 1.05 3.13 0.27
C ARG A 309 0.30 2.32 1.31
N CYS A 310 -0.98 2.60 1.49
CA CYS A 310 -1.94 1.66 2.07
C CYS A 310 -2.85 1.18 0.94
N THR A 311 -2.63 -0.06 0.54
CA THR A 311 -3.50 -0.75 -0.41
C THR A 311 -4.45 -1.68 0.31
N TRP A 312 -5.73 -1.61 -0.05
CA TRP A 312 -6.69 -2.66 0.28
C TRP A 312 -6.90 -3.53 -0.98
N ALA A 313 -5.79 -4.08 -1.50
CA ALA A 313 -5.65 -5.13 -2.53
C ALA A 313 -4.15 -5.35 -2.85
N PRO A 314 -3.67 -6.58 -3.06
CA PRO A 314 -2.26 -6.97 -3.13
C PRO A 314 -1.64 -6.62 -4.47
N THR A 315 -0.35 -6.34 -4.44
CA THR A 315 0.53 -6.54 -5.60
C THR A 315 1.30 -7.83 -5.39
N ALA A 316 1.43 -8.64 -6.44
CA ALA A 316 2.39 -9.73 -6.48
C ALA A 316 3.15 -9.64 -7.81
N SER A 317 4.39 -9.15 -7.77
CA SER A 317 5.33 -9.35 -8.87
C SER A 317 6.59 -10.04 -8.32
N ALA A 318 6.61 -11.36 -8.40
CA ALA A 318 7.85 -12.14 -8.41
C ALA A 318 8.01 -12.70 -9.83
N CYS A 319 8.61 -11.91 -10.73
CA CYS A 319 9.07 -12.41 -12.01
C CYS A 319 10.42 -13.12 -11.79
N ARG A 320 10.40 -14.45 -11.70
CA ARG A 320 11.62 -15.26 -11.84
C ARG A 320 12.01 -15.27 -13.32
N ALA A 321 13.15 -14.66 -13.64
CA ALA A 321 13.86 -14.91 -14.88
C ALA A 321 14.65 -16.22 -14.73
N SER A 322 14.26 -17.27 -15.46
CA SER A 322 15.10 -18.45 -15.65
C SER A 322 15.96 -18.25 -16.89
N SER A 323 17.28 -18.22 -16.69
CA SER A 323 18.30 -18.22 -17.73
C SER A 323 18.39 -19.58 -18.44
N ARG A 324 18.11 -19.59 -19.75
CA ARG A 324 18.90 -20.09 -20.92
C ARG A 324 19.54 -21.50 -20.88
N PRO A 325 19.93 -22.13 -22.01
CA PRO A 325 20.49 -21.57 -23.26
C PRO A 325 19.51 -20.94 -24.24
#